data_AF-A0A6G0Y4K6-F1
#
_entry.id   AF-A0A6G0Y4K6-F1
#
_cell.length_a   1.000
_cell.length_b   1.000
_cell.length_c   1.000
_cell.angle_alpha   90.00
_cell.angle_beta   90.00
_cell.angle_gamma   90.00
#
_symmetry.space_group_name_H-M   'P 1'
#
loop_
_entity.id
_entity.type
_entity.pdbx_description
1 polymer ?
#
loop_
_entity_poly.entity_id
_entity_poly.type
_entity_poly.pdbx_seq_one_letter_code
_entity_poly.pdbx_strand_id
1 'polypeptide(L)'
;MIKCENCLKYLNNQYGTVLEPEGVFVNIKTKGFLTHTNYSLYLLVKEFELSFMIHADSYDVFEKTYETVLENKNLKLKWQCLEHKSKILTDVYTMYTTMRMRQHSYAKNQ
;
A
#
# COMPACT_ATOMS: atom_id res chain seq x y z
N MET A 1 -4.59 -8.55 15.78
CA MET A 1 -5.55 -8.51 14.65
C MET A 1 -6.70 -7.60 15.01
N ILE A 2 -6.93 -6.54 14.23
CA ILE A 2 -8.06 -5.62 14.42
C ILE A 2 -9.33 -6.35 13.95
N LYS A 3 -10.30 -6.55 14.85
CA LYS A 3 -11.60 -7.20 14.56
C LYS A 3 -12.69 -6.18 14.16
N CYS A 4 -12.29 -4.99 13.70
CA CYS A 4 -13.23 -3.95 13.31
C CYS A 4 -13.79 -4.24 11.91
N GLU A 5 -15.09 -4.48 11.81
CA GLU A 5 -15.75 -4.76 10.53
C GLU A 5 -15.60 -3.63 9.51
N ASN A 6 -15.61 -2.37 9.94
CA ASN A 6 -15.43 -1.23 9.04
C ASN A 6 -14.03 -1.19 8.44
N CYS A 7 -13.02 -1.56 9.22
CA CYS A 7 -11.65 -1.67 8.74
C CYS A 7 -11.48 -2.84 7.78
N LEU A 8 -12.08 -3.98 8.13
CA LEU A 8 -12.06 -5.16 7.28
C LEU A 8 -12.78 -4.89 5.96
N LYS A 9 -13.96 -4.26 5.96
CA LYS A 9 -14.68 -3.90 4.73
C LYS A 9 -13.90 -2.91 3.86
N TYR A 10 -13.17 -1.99 4.47
CA TYR A 10 -12.32 -1.06 3.72
C TYR A 10 -11.13 -1.76 3.06
N LEU A 11 -10.49 -2.69 3.78
CA LEU A 11 -9.34 -3.44 3.27
C LEU A 11 -9.71 -4.64 2.40
N ASN A 12 -10.93 -5.16 2.57
CA ASN A 12 -11.42 -6.30 1.82
C ASN A 12 -11.78 -5.90 0.40
N ASN A 13 -11.67 -6.92 -0.43
CA ASN A 13 -11.73 -6.83 -1.87
C ASN A 13 -12.97 -7.58 -2.36
N GLN A 14 -13.44 -7.23 -3.55
CA GLN A 14 -14.37 -8.11 -4.26
C GLN A 14 -13.60 -9.35 -4.75
N TYR A 15 -14.15 -10.53 -4.52
CA TYR A 15 -13.62 -11.78 -5.07
C TYR A 15 -14.07 -11.92 -6.53
N GLY A 16 -13.13 -12.25 -7.43
CA GLY A 16 -13.41 -12.47 -8.84
C GLY A 16 -12.52 -11.63 -9.77
N THR A 17 -12.80 -11.69 -11.07
CA THR A 17 -12.07 -10.93 -12.09
C THR A 17 -12.35 -9.44 -11.96
N VAL A 18 -11.30 -8.65 -11.80
CA VAL A 18 -11.37 -7.17 -11.73
C VAL A 18 -11.15 -6.61 -13.14
N LEU A 19 -12.02 -5.71 -13.61
CA LEU A 19 -11.93 -5.16 -14.98
C LEU A 19 -10.93 -4.00 -15.09
N GLU A 20 -10.59 -3.42 -13.95
CA GLU A 20 -9.68 -2.30 -13.81
C GLU A 20 -8.24 -2.69 -14.18
N PRO A 21 -7.49 -1.80 -14.87
CA PRO A 21 -6.12 -2.07 -15.32
C PRO A 21 -5.18 -2.55 -14.20
N GLU A 22 -5.36 -2.03 -12.99
CA GLU A 22 -4.61 -2.37 -11.79
C GLU A 22 -4.73 -3.84 -11.39
N GLY A 23 -5.86 -4.47 -11.72
CA GLY A 23 -6.17 -5.86 -11.38
C GLY A 23 -5.72 -6.87 -12.43
N VAL A 24 -5.30 -6.42 -13.62
CA VAL A 24 -5.03 -7.30 -14.78
C VAL A 24 -3.95 -8.33 -14.49
N PHE A 25 -2.85 -7.93 -13.84
CA PHE A 25 -1.79 -8.89 -13.48
C PHE A 25 -2.26 -9.92 -12.46
N VAL A 26 -3.10 -9.50 -11.50
CA VAL A 26 -3.70 -10.45 -10.54
C VAL A 26 -4.62 -11.40 -11.28
N ASN A 27 -5.46 -10.93 -12.22
CA ASN A 27 -6.32 -11.82 -13.04
C ASN A 27 -5.51 -12.87 -13.81
N ILE A 28 -4.37 -12.47 -14.39
CA ILE A 28 -3.52 -13.38 -15.19
C ILE A 28 -2.79 -14.39 -14.29
N LYS A 29 -2.34 -13.96 -13.11
CA LYS A 29 -1.49 -14.77 -12.22
C LYS A 29 -2.28 -15.54 -11.16
N THR A 30 -3.51 -15.12 -10.86
CA THR A 30 -4.35 -15.78 -9.87
C THR A 30 -4.79 -17.13 -10.42
N LYS A 31 -4.39 -18.21 -9.76
CA LYS A 31 -5.06 -19.51 -9.90
C LYS A 31 -6.34 -19.57 -9.05
N GLY A 32 -6.98 -18.42 -8.81
CA GLY A 32 -8.13 -18.25 -7.90
C GLY A 32 -7.78 -17.96 -6.44
N PHE A 33 -6.49 -17.86 -6.07
CA PHE A 33 -6.05 -17.75 -4.67
C PHE A 33 -5.38 -16.41 -4.31
N LEU A 34 -5.14 -15.52 -5.28
CA LEU A 34 -4.62 -14.19 -5.00
C LEU A 34 -5.76 -13.21 -4.72
N THR A 35 -5.57 -12.36 -3.72
CA THR A 35 -6.53 -11.31 -3.37
C THR A 35 -6.32 -10.06 -4.22
N HIS A 36 -7.40 -9.51 -4.76
CA HIS A 36 -7.37 -8.29 -5.59
C HIS A 36 -7.37 -7.02 -4.75
N THR A 37 -6.26 -6.31 -4.57
CA THR A 37 -6.21 -5.08 -3.76
C THR A 37 -7.36 -4.10 -4.04
N ASN A 38 -8.04 -3.63 -2.99
CA ASN A 38 -9.03 -2.54 -3.07
C ASN A 38 -8.39 -1.30 -3.68
N TYR A 39 -9.11 -0.60 -4.56
CA TYR A 39 -8.64 0.62 -5.23
C TYR A 39 -8.02 1.65 -4.27
N SER A 40 -8.59 1.84 -3.08
CA SER A 40 -8.04 2.79 -2.10
C SER A 40 -6.69 2.35 -1.53
N LEU A 41 -6.53 1.04 -1.27
CA LEU A 41 -5.25 0.48 -0.82
C LEU A 41 -4.22 0.49 -1.96
N TYR A 42 -4.65 0.27 -3.20
CA TYR A 42 -3.79 0.43 -4.37
C TYR A 42 -3.27 1.86 -4.49
N LEU A 43 -4.14 2.88 -4.40
CA LEU A 43 -3.71 4.28 -4.45
C LEU A 43 -2.72 4.63 -3.35
N LEU A 44 -2.96 4.12 -2.14
CA LEU A 44 -2.06 4.31 -1.01
C LEU A 44 -0.68 3.71 -1.27
N VAL A 45 -0.63 2.44 -1.68
CA VAL A 45 0.62 1.72 -1.99
C VAL A 45 1.35 2.35 -3.17
N LYS A 46 0.63 2.78 -4.20
CA LYS A 46 1.20 3.51 -5.34
C LYS A 46 1.90 4.79 -4.88
N GLU A 47 1.28 5.55 -3.99
CA GLU A 47 1.87 6.76 -3.45
C GLU A 47 3.12 6.47 -2.61
N PHE A 48 3.09 5.39 -1.83
CA PHE A 48 4.26 4.94 -1.08
C PHE A 48 5.41 4.57 -2.02
N GLU A 49 5.14 3.88 -3.13
CA GLU A 49 6.18 3.53 -4.10
C GLU A 49 6.77 4.77 -4.77
N LEU A 50 5.94 5.71 -5.21
CA LEU A 50 6.42 6.94 -5.84
C LEU A 50 7.30 7.74 -4.89
N SER A 51 6.85 7.87 -3.64
CA SER A 51 7.61 8.56 -2.58
C SER A 51 8.91 7.81 -2.25
N PHE A 52 8.85 6.47 -2.14
CA PHE A 52 10.04 5.64 -1.89
C PHE A 52 11.07 5.80 -2.99
N MET A 53 10.66 5.79 -4.26
CA MET A 53 11.58 5.89 -5.40
C MET A 53 12.35 7.22 -5.43
N ILE A 54 11.77 8.31 -4.92
CA ILE A 54 12.46 9.60 -4.78
C ILE A 54 13.59 9.50 -3.75
N HIS A 55 13.36 8.75 -2.67
CA HIS A 55 14.24 8.71 -1.49
C HIS A 55 15.01 7.41 -1.32
N ALA A 56 14.93 6.47 -2.26
CA ALA A 56 15.41 5.10 -2.12
C ALA A 56 16.91 4.98 -1.76
N ASP A 57 17.68 6.01 -2.11
CA ASP A 57 19.13 6.09 -1.90
C ASP A 57 19.54 7.05 -0.78
N SER A 58 18.55 7.64 -0.10
CA SER A 58 18.79 8.47 1.07
C SER A 58 19.10 7.62 2.30
N TYR A 59 19.75 8.24 3.29
CA TYR A 59 20.01 7.58 4.57
C TYR A 59 18.71 7.38 5.38
N ASP A 60 17.82 8.37 5.36
CA ASP A 60 16.55 8.39 6.11
C ASP A 60 15.34 8.08 5.21
N VAL A 61 15.41 6.96 4.47
CA VAL A 61 14.37 6.59 3.48
C VAL A 61 12.99 6.52 4.13
N PHE A 62 12.92 5.98 5.35
CA PHE A 62 11.67 5.75 6.05
C PHE A 62 11.01 7.06 6.48
N GLU A 63 11.73 8.02 7.01
CA GLU A 63 11.17 9.30 7.42
C GLU A 63 10.78 10.14 6.20
N LYS A 64 11.67 10.23 5.19
CA LYS A 64 11.44 11.06 4.01
C LYS A 64 10.28 10.56 3.14
N THR A 65 10.13 9.24 3.02
CA THR A 65 8.98 8.66 2.32
C THR A 65 7.68 9.01 3.04
N TYR A 66 7.66 8.94 4.37
CA TYR A 66 6.47 9.27 5.16
C TYR A 66 6.09 10.75 5.01
N GLU A 67 7.06 11.66 5.11
CA GLU A 67 6.86 13.10 4.95
C GLU A 67 6.28 13.42 3.56
N THR A 68 6.86 12.86 2.50
CA THR A 68 6.42 13.09 1.12
C THR A 68 4.96 12.63 0.90
N VAL A 69 4.60 11.48 1.46
CA VAL A 69 3.23 10.96 1.40
C VAL A 69 2.25 11.89 2.12
N LEU A 70 2.63 12.41 3.30
CA LEU A 70 1.78 13.33 4.06
C LEU A 70 1.60 14.69 3.37
N GLU A 71 2.63 15.16 2.68
CA GLU A 71 2.59 16.41 1.92
C GLU A 71 1.70 16.31 0.66
N ASN A 72 1.41 15.10 0.19
CA ASN A 72 0.57 14.89 -0.98
C ASN A 72 -0.92 15.17 -0.70
N LYS A 73 -1.33 16.41 -0.98
CA LYS A 73 -2.72 16.88 -0.88
C LYS A 73 -3.71 16.19 -1.83
N ASN A 74 -3.22 15.46 -2.83
CA ASN A 74 -4.06 14.74 -3.78
C ASN A 74 -4.49 13.35 -3.26
N LEU A 75 -3.82 12.83 -2.22
CA LEU A 75 -4.15 11.53 -1.63
C LEU A 75 -5.44 11.61 -0.79
N LYS A 76 -6.58 11.33 -1.44
CA LYS A 76 -7.91 11.35 -0.80
C LYS A 76 -8.35 9.95 -0.37
N LEU A 77 -7.99 9.54 0.84
CA LEU A 77 -8.43 8.27 1.43
C LEU A 77 -9.82 8.40 2.08
N LYS A 78 -10.83 7.74 1.52
CA LYS A 78 -12.18 7.68 2.11
C LYS A 78 -12.26 6.61 3.21
N TRP A 79 -11.61 6.85 4.33
CA TRP A 79 -11.59 5.90 5.45
C TRP A 79 -12.78 6.09 6.40
N GLN A 80 -13.56 5.04 6.64
CA GLN A 80 -14.80 5.13 7.44
C GLN A 80 -14.59 4.91 8.95
N CYS A 81 -13.53 4.20 9.36
CA CYS A 81 -13.25 3.94 10.78
C CYS A 81 -12.20 4.91 11.35
N LEU A 82 -12.62 5.93 12.09
CA LEU A 82 -11.71 6.94 12.66
C LEU A 82 -10.79 6.39 13.76
N GLU A 83 -11.28 5.45 14.56
CA GLU A 83 -10.55 4.88 15.71
C GLU A 83 -9.27 4.14 15.29
N HIS A 84 -9.35 3.32 14.25
CA HIS A 84 -8.25 2.46 13.82
C HIS A 84 -7.49 3.00 12.60
N LYS A 85 -7.95 4.12 12.02
CA LYS A 85 -7.37 4.70 10.80
C LYS A 85 -5.86 4.89 10.93
N SER A 86 -5.44 5.61 11.96
CA SER A 86 -4.02 5.94 12.16
C SER A 86 -3.18 4.68 12.28
N LYS A 87 -3.57 3.76 13.17
CA LYS A 87 -2.89 2.49 13.38
C LYS A 87 -2.74 1.67 12.09
N ILE A 88 -3.83 1.48 11.34
CA ILE A 88 -3.79 0.68 10.12
C ILE A 88 -2.92 1.34 9.05
N LEU A 89 -3.03 2.65 8.85
CA LEU A 89 -2.19 3.35 7.88
C LEU A 89 -0.71 3.25 8.26
N THR A 90 -0.37 3.39 9.55
CA THR A 90 0.99 3.19 10.06
C THR A 90 1.47 1.76 9.85
N ASP A 91 0.62 0.75 10.10
CA ASP A 91 0.98 -0.66 9.89
C ASP A 91 1.25 -0.94 8.40
N VAL A 92 0.38 -0.49 7.49
CA VAL A 92 0.55 -0.66 6.03
C VAL A 92 1.81 0.07 5.56
N TYR A 93 2.03 1.29 6.03
CA TYR A 93 3.23 2.07 5.72
C TYR A 93 4.50 1.34 6.15
N THR A 94 4.56 0.93 7.42
CA THR A 94 5.73 0.26 7.99
C THR A 94 6.04 -1.03 7.27
N MET A 95 5.01 -1.85 7.01
CA MET A 95 5.15 -3.11 6.27
C MET A 95 5.68 -2.86 4.85
N TYR A 96 5.06 -1.93 4.12
CA TYR A 96 5.43 -1.63 2.74
C TYR A 96 6.87 -1.15 2.64
N THR A 97 7.21 -0.07 3.34
CA THR A 97 8.53 0.56 3.25
C THR A 97 9.63 -0.40 3.68
N THR A 98 9.41 -1.19 4.75
CA THR A 98 10.39 -2.19 5.20
C THR A 98 10.63 -3.27 4.14
N MET A 99 9.56 -3.80 3.53
CA MET A 99 9.70 -4.78 2.44
C MET A 99 10.41 -4.17 1.23
N ARG A 100 10.05 -2.95 0.86
CA ARG A 100 10.57 -2.29 -0.33
C ARG A 100 12.04 -1.92 -0.20
N MET A 101 12.49 -1.47 0.97
CA MET A 101 13.92 -1.28 1.29
C MET A 101 14.71 -2.57 1.09
N ARG A 102 14.23 -3.70 1.61
CA ARG A 102 14.89 -5.01 1.44
C ARG A 102 15.01 -5.40 -0.03
N GLN A 103 13.94 -5.22 -0.80
CA GLN A 103 13.94 -5.47 -2.24
C GLN A 103 14.95 -4.56 -2.97
N HIS A 104 15.02 -3.28 -2.61
CA HIS A 104 15.96 -2.32 -3.18
C HIS A 104 17.40 -2.69 -2.91
N SER A 105 17.73 -2.99 -1.64
CA SER A 105 19.08 -3.43 -1.26
C SER A 105 19.47 -4.73 -1.96
N TYR A 106 18.55 -5.69 -2.09
CA TYR A 106 18.82 -6.92 -2.82
C TYR A 106 19.12 -6.64 -4.29
N ALA A 107 18.31 -5.83 -4.97
CA ALA A 107 18.50 -5.48 -6.37
C ALA A 107 19.80 -4.71 -6.64
N LYS A 108 20.26 -3.88 -5.70
CA LYS A 108 21.53 -3.14 -5.82
C LYS A 108 22.78 -3.97 -5.61
N ASN A 109 22.67 -5.10 -4.91
CA ASN A 109 23.79 -5.97 -4.57
C ASN A 109 23.88 -7.20 -5.49
N GLN A 110 23.05 -7.27 -6.54
CA GLN A 110 23.16 -8.24 -7.64
C GLN A 110 24.12 -7.73 -8.70
#